data_AF-A0A069RJJ5-F1
#
_entry.id   AF-A0A069RJJ5-F1
#
_cell.length_a   1.000
_cell.length_b   1.000
_cell.length_c   1.000
_cell.angle_alpha   90.00
_cell.angle_beta   90.00
_cell.angle_gamma   90.00
#
_symmetry.space_group_name_H-M   'P 1'
#
loop_
_entity.id
_entity.type
_entity.pdbx_description
1 polymer ?
#
loop_
_entity_poly.entity_id
_entity_poly.type
_entity_poly.pdbx_seq_one_letter_code
_entity_poly.pdbx_strand_id
1 'polypeptide(L)'
;MDWDFLRSCDYKTRETLLRGDLTGEKCKVLDKYGLTSNSRLYWEKIQEKYPTQEYFSHKLARKSTVIGMIFHIHRLCFAKVKYFENNWDDYEPCKYIWDQGGFVNCELYDMEAIRQKATGIVIDLRDLARIKWLRDFHAMCTHLEQKKEEAVAA
;
A
#
# COMPACT_ATOMS: atom_id res chain seq x y z
N MET A 1 -17.05 3.53 18.06
CA MET A 1 -15.72 3.93 18.57
C MET A 1 -15.86 5.36 19.08
N ASP A 2 -15.51 5.58 20.34
CA ASP A 2 -15.52 6.90 20.96
C ASP A 2 -14.26 7.67 20.53
N TRP A 3 -14.44 8.62 19.63
CA TRP A 3 -13.32 9.38 19.07
C TRP A 3 -12.78 10.45 20.01
N ASP A 4 -13.60 10.97 20.91
CA ASP A 4 -13.18 12.02 21.83
C ASP A 4 -12.36 11.44 22.97
N PHE A 5 -12.77 10.26 23.48
CA PHE A 5 -11.96 9.48 24.40
C PHE A 5 -10.57 9.19 23.80
N LEU A 6 -10.50 8.69 22.56
CA LEU A 6 -9.23 8.34 21.90
C LEU A 6 -8.28 9.54 21.71
N ARG A 7 -8.83 10.74 21.50
CA ARG A 7 -8.03 11.98 21.41
C ARG A 7 -7.45 12.40 22.75
N SER A 8 -8.21 12.18 23.83
CA SER A 8 -7.84 12.56 25.20
C SER A 8 -6.98 11.53 25.93
N CYS A 9 -7.03 10.26 25.55
CA CYS A 9 -6.31 9.21 26.25
C CYS A 9 -4.80 9.19 25.93
N ASP A 10 -4.04 8.49 26.78
CA ASP A 10 -2.60 8.33 26.60
C ASP A 10 -2.26 7.55 25.33
N TYR A 11 -1.03 7.72 24.86
CA TYR A 11 -0.55 7.10 23.64
C TYR A 11 -0.72 5.57 23.63
N LYS A 12 -0.39 4.88 24.74
CA LYS A 12 -0.37 3.41 24.78
C LYS A 12 -1.80 2.85 24.69
N THR A 13 -2.73 3.49 25.39
CA THR A 13 -4.15 3.15 25.31
C THR A 13 -4.71 3.42 23.92
N ARG A 14 -4.44 4.60 23.34
CA ARG A 14 -4.87 4.94 21.97
C ARG A 14 -4.34 3.94 20.94
N GLU A 15 -3.03 3.68 20.96
CA GLU A 15 -2.36 2.78 20.02
C GLU A 15 -2.99 1.39 20.05
N THR A 16 -3.22 0.86 21.25
CA THR A 16 -3.82 -0.47 21.45
C THR A 16 -5.25 -0.54 20.90
N LEU A 17 -6.08 0.46 21.20
CA LEU A 17 -7.47 0.49 20.74
C LEU A 17 -7.58 0.69 19.23
N LEU A 18 -6.76 1.57 18.66
CA LEU A 18 -6.76 1.81 17.22
C LEU A 18 -6.24 0.59 16.45
N ARG A 19 -5.19 -0.09 16.92
CA ARG A 19 -4.71 -1.33 16.29
C ARG A 19 -5.72 -2.47 16.42
N GLY A 20 -6.43 -2.56 17.55
CA GLY A 20 -7.48 -3.56 17.77
C GLY A 20 -8.70 -3.42 16.84
N ASP A 21 -8.90 -2.24 16.24
CA ASP A 21 -9.97 -1.99 15.26
C ASP A 21 -9.53 -2.28 13.81
N LEU A 22 -8.24 -2.53 13.57
CA LEU A 22 -7.71 -2.92 12.26
C LEU A 22 -7.50 -4.44 12.18
N THR A 23 -7.55 -4.97 10.96
CA THR A 23 -7.18 -6.37 10.69
C THR A 23 -5.68 -6.58 10.90
N GLY A 24 -5.26 -7.82 11.24
CA GLY A 24 -3.85 -8.17 11.42
C GLY A 24 -2.94 -7.75 10.26
N GLU A 25 -3.37 -7.96 9.00
CA GLU A 25 -2.60 -7.53 7.82
C GLU A 25 -2.37 -6.01 7.75
N LYS A 26 -3.39 -5.21 8.08
CA LYS A 26 -3.24 -3.75 8.15
C LYS A 26 -2.26 -3.34 9.26
N CYS A 27 -2.28 -4.03 10.40
CA CYS A 27 -1.29 -3.80 11.46
C CYS A 27 0.13 -4.12 10.98
N LYS A 28 0.34 -5.21 10.23
CA LYS A 28 1.64 -5.52 9.64
C LYS A 28 2.12 -4.43 8.66
N VAL A 29 1.21 -3.79 7.91
CA VAL A 29 1.57 -2.61 7.09
C VAL A 29 2.06 -1.47 7.98
N LEU A 30 1.34 -1.15 9.07
CA LEU A 30 1.79 -0.10 10.00
C LEU A 30 3.19 -0.41 10.55
N ASP A 31 3.44 -1.68 10.91
CA ASP A 31 4.72 -2.13 11.45
C ASP A 31 5.85 -2.04 10.42
N LYS A 32 5.62 -2.50 9.18
CA LYS A 32 6.58 -2.40 8.07
C LYS A 32 7.09 -0.97 7.88
N TYR A 33 6.18 0.01 7.91
CA TYR A 33 6.53 1.41 7.66
C TYR A 33 6.91 2.18 8.94
N GLY A 34 6.84 1.53 10.11
CA GLY A 34 7.13 2.14 11.41
C GLY A 34 6.16 3.25 11.78
N LEU A 35 4.86 3.04 11.53
CA LEU A 35 3.80 4.01 11.77
C LEU A 35 3.19 3.84 13.17
N THR A 36 3.00 4.97 13.86
CA THR A 36 2.38 5.04 15.19
C THR A 36 1.23 6.06 15.19
N SER A 37 0.31 5.93 16.14
CA SER A 37 -0.85 6.82 16.24
C SER A 37 -0.57 8.09 17.02
N ASN A 38 -1.07 9.22 16.51
CA ASN A 38 -0.99 10.51 17.18
C ASN A 38 -2.34 10.95 17.79
N SER A 39 -2.32 12.05 18.55
CA SER A 39 -3.51 12.60 19.22
C SER A 39 -4.61 13.07 18.27
N ARG A 40 -4.28 13.31 16.99
CA ARG A 40 -5.26 13.64 15.94
C ARG A 40 -5.85 12.41 15.26
N LEU A 41 -5.48 11.21 15.72
CA LEU A 41 -5.89 9.93 15.15
C LEU A 41 -5.35 9.71 13.73
N TYR A 42 -4.14 10.21 13.47
CA TYR A 42 -3.37 9.92 12.26
C TYR A 42 -2.27 8.91 12.57
N TRP A 43 -1.93 8.14 11.55
CA TRP A 43 -0.74 7.30 11.53
C TRP A 43 0.43 8.13 10.99
N GLU A 44 1.46 8.27 11.81
CA GLU A 44 2.64 9.09 11.53
C GLU A 44 3.92 8.31 11.70
N LYS A 45 4.99 8.81 11.09
CA LYS A 45 6.34 8.29 11.24
C LYS A 45 7.18 9.30 12.00
N ILE A 46 7.72 8.87 13.14
CA ILE A 46 8.63 9.65 13.97
C ILE A 46 10.05 9.14 13.73
N GLN A 47 10.97 10.02 13.35
CA GLN A 47 12.38 9.71 13.18
C GLN A 47 13.21 10.83 13.80
N GLU A 48 14.23 10.48 14.59
CA GLU A 48 15.00 11.43 15.41
C GLU A 48 15.58 12.62 14.61
N LYS A 49 15.92 12.42 13.34
CA LYS A 49 16.58 13.41 12.47
C LYS A 49 15.69 14.00 11.37
N TYR A 50 14.40 13.65 11.33
CA TYR A 50 13.49 14.11 10.28
C TYR A 50 12.20 14.68 10.88
N PRO A 51 11.54 15.62 10.20
CA PRO A 51 10.22 16.07 10.61
C PRO A 51 9.25 14.89 10.71
N THR A 52 8.41 14.89 11.74
CA THR A 52 7.31 13.93 11.86
C THR A 52 6.43 14.00 10.63
N GLN A 53 6.26 12.86 9.95
CA GLN A 53 5.46 12.78 8.73
C GLN A 53 4.15 12.03 9.00
N GLU A 54 3.03 12.72 8.83
CA GLU A 54 1.72 12.07 8.78
C GLU A 54 1.49 11.41 7.42
N TYR A 55 0.96 10.19 7.45
CA TYR A 55 0.64 9.44 6.24
C TYR A 55 -0.86 9.46 5.95
N PHE A 56 -1.68 9.01 6.89
CA PHE A 56 -3.13 8.98 6.73
C PHE A 56 -3.87 8.91 8.07
N SER A 57 -5.13 9.35 8.05
CA SER A 57 -6.00 9.22 9.21
C SER A 57 -6.34 7.75 9.49
N HIS A 58 -6.59 7.42 10.75
CA HIS A 58 -7.10 6.11 11.12
C HIS A 58 -8.43 5.79 10.41
N LYS A 59 -9.29 6.80 10.17
CA LYS A 59 -10.52 6.64 9.38
C LYS A 59 -10.25 6.15 7.94
N LEU A 60 -9.16 6.58 7.32
CA LEU A 60 -8.73 6.05 6.02
C LEU A 60 -8.27 4.60 6.16
N ALA A 61 -7.41 4.30 7.14
CA ALA A 61 -6.93 2.94 7.40
C ALA A 61 -8.09 1.93 7.58
N ARG A 62 -9.16 2.33 8.27
CA ARG A 62 -10.37 1.51 8.45
C ARG A 62 -11.06 1.20 7.13
N LYS A 63 -11.24 2.20 6.27
CA LYS A 63 -12.01 2.10 5.02
C LYS A 63 -11.23 1.49 3.86
N SER A 64 -9.92 1.67 3.83
CA SER A 64 -9.08 1.20 2.73
C SER A 64 -8.84 -0.31 2.79
N THR A 65 -8.57 -0.92 1.65
CA THR A 65 -7.96 -2.25 1.58
C THR A 65 -6.49 -2.19 2.02
N VAL A 66 -5.85 -3.35 2.21
CA VAL A 66 -4.40 -3.41 2.47
C VAL A 66 -3.63 -2.80 1.28
N ILE A 67 -4.02 -3.12 0.05
CA ILE A 67 -3.48 -2.51 -1.18
C ILE A 67 -3.64 -0.99 -1.14
N GLY A 68 -4.85 -0.50 -0.82
CA GLY A 68 -5.13 0.92 -0.74
C GLY A 68 -4.27 1.65 0.31
N MET A 69 -3.98 1.02 1.45
CA MET A 69 -3.06 1.58 2.45
C MET A 69 -1.63 1.67 1.91
N ILE A 70 -1.11 0.59 1.32
CA ILE A 70 0.24 0.56 0.74
C ILE A 70 0.36 1.61 -0.37
N PHE A 71 -0.63 1.66 -1.26
CA PHE A 71 -0.65 2.61 -2.38
C PHE A 71 -0.71 4.07 -1.90
N HIS A 72 -1.45 4.34 -0.82
CA HIS A 72 -1.47 5.66 -0.20
C HIS A 72 -0.09 6.05 0.37
N ILE A 73 0.60 5.10 1.01
CA ILE A 73 1.98 5.29 1.48
C ILE A 73 2.93 5.63 0.32
N HIS A 74 2.76 4.96 -0.82
CA HIS A 74 3.50 5.21 -2.06
C HIS A 74 2.97 6.40 -2.88
N ARG A 75 1.98 7.16 -2.35
CA ARG A 75 1.39 8.35 -2.98
C ARG A 75 0.81 8.07 -4.38
N LEU A 76 0.25 6.88 -4.58
CA LEU A 76 -0.45 6.52 -5.82
C LEU A 76 -1.83 7.17 -5.86
N CYS A 77 -2.21 7.69 -7.03
CA CYS A 77 -3.52 8.33 -7.20
C CYS A 77 -4.65 7.30 -7.21
N PHE A 78 -5.87 7.79 -6.98
CA PHE A 78 -7.07 6.95 -6.90
C PHE A 78 -7.29 6.04 -8.11
N ALA A 79 -7.00 6.53 -9.33
CA ALA A 79 -7.13 5.73 -10.56
C ALA A 79 -6.25 4.48 -10.52
N LYS A 80 -5.02 4.60 -10.00
CA LYS A 80 -4.10 3.47 -9.86
C LYS A 80 -4.59 2.47 -8.83
N VAL A 81 -5.02 2.97 -7.66
CA VAL A 81 -5.62 2.13 -6.61
C VAL A 81 -6.78 1.32 -7.17
N LYS A 82 -7.73 1.98 -7.85
CA LYS A 82 -8.93 1.31 -8.35
C LYS A 82 -8.64 0.28 -9.43
N TYR A 83 -7.72 0.56 -10.35
CA TYR A 83 -7.32 -0.41 -11.36
C TYR A 83 -6.77 -1.69 -10.72
N PHE A 84 -5.82 -1.56 -9.80
CA PHE A 84 -5.20 -2.74 -9.19
C PHE A 84 -6.11 -3.45 -8.18
N GLU A 85 -6.99 -2.74 -7.47
CA GLU A 85 -8.01 -3.38 -6.63
C GLU A 85 -8.99 -4.23 -7.46
N ASN A 86 -9.42 -3.74 -8.62
CA ASN A 86 -10.40 -4.43 -9.47
C ASN A 86 -9.81 -5.62 -10.24
N ASN A 87 -8.51 -5.60 -10.52
CA ASN A 87 -7.83 -6.61 -11.32
C ASN A 87 -6.84 -7.45 -10.50
N TRP A 88 -6.92 -7.41 -9.16
CA TRP A 88 -5.89 -7.99 -8.29
C TRP A 88 -5.66 -9.49 -8.52
N ASP A 89 -6.68 -10.22 -8.99
CA ASP A 89 -6.56 -11.65 -9.29
C ASP A 89 -5.50 -11.96 -10.36
N ASP A 90 -5.20 -10.99 -11.23
CA ASP A 90 -4.15 -11.10 -12.25
C ASP A 90 -2.75 -10.76 -11.74
N TYR A 91 -2.64 -10.26 -10.52
CA TYR A 91 -1.41 -9.77 -9.94
C TYR A 91 -1.06 -10.50 -8.63
N GLU A 92 0.21 -10.45 -8.29
CA GLU A 92 0.72 -10.91 -7.02
C GLU A 92 1.73 -9.92 -6.43
N PRO A 93 1.81 -9.82 -5.10
CA PRO A 93 2.74 -8.93 -4.43
C PRO A 93 4.16 -9.49 -4.52
N CYS A 94 5.12 -8.62 -4.81
CA CYS A 94 6.54 -8.96 -4.79
C CYS A 94 7.38 -7.83 -4.21
N LYS A 95 8.64 -8.15 -3.90
CA LYS A 95 9.64 -7.19 -3.45
C LYS A 95 11.00 -7.55 -4.02
N TYR A 96 11.86 -6.54 -4.16
CA TYR A 96 13.22 -6.75 -4.64
C TYR A 96 14.11 -7.21 -3.49
N ILE A 97 14.83 -8.32 -3.69
CA ILE A 97 15.81 -8.84 -2.74
C ILE A 97 17.16 -8.89 -3.45
N TRP A 98 18.10 -8.04 -2.99
CA TRP A 98 19.37 -7.81 -3.68
C TRP A 98 20.30 -9.02 -3.64
N ASP A 99 20.31 -9.76 -2.53
CA ASP A 99 21.12 -10.97 -2.33
C ASP A 99 20.54 -12.19 -3.05
N GLN A 100 19.27 -12.14 -3.44
CA GLN A 100 18.62 -13.14 -4.29
C GLN A 100 18.59 -12.72 -5.77
N GLY A 101 19.14 -11.54 -6.10
CA GLY A 101 19.33 -11.09 -7.47
C GLY A 101 18.04 -10.72 -8.22
N GLY A 102 16.93 -10.44 -7.54
CA GLY A 102 15.69 -10.12 -8.25
C GLY A 102 14.45 -9.92 -7.39
N PHE A 103 13.30 -9.86 -8.06
CA PHE A 103 12.00 -9.78 -7.43
C PHE A 103 11.51 -11.16 -7.02
N VAL A 104 11.08 -11.29 -5.77
CA VAL A 104 10.47 -12.51 -5.23
C VAL A 104 9.09 -12.23 -4.68
N ASN A 105 8.25 -13.26 -4.66
CA ASN A 105 6.90 -13.16 -4.13
C ASN A 105 6.97 -12.93 -2.62
N CYS A 106 6.05 -12.12 -2.10
CA CYS A 106 5.98 -11.81 -0.68
C CYS A 106 4.53 -11.80 -0.20
N GLU A 107 4.35 -11.55 1.09
CA GLU A 107 3.01 -11.29 1.64
C GLU A 107 2.53 -9.90 1.21
N LEU A 108 1.21 -9.70 1.15
CA LEU A 108 0.62 -8.45 0.68
C LEU A 108 1.10 -7.23 1.47
N TYR A 109 1.19 -7.33 2.80
CA TYR A 109 1.69 -6.24 3.65
C TYR A 109 3.14 -5.84 3.33
N ASP A 110 3.92 -6.75 2.75
CA ASP A 110 5.35 -6.57 2.46
C ASP A 110 5.64 -6.26 0.98
N MET A 111 4.60 -5.96 0.21
CA MET A 111 4.71 -5.58 -1.19
C MET A 111 5.52 -4.28 -1.39
N GLU A 112 6.39 -4.28 -2.40
CA GLU A 112 7.10 -3.09 -2.91
C GLU A 112 6.98 -2.95 -4.43
N ALA A 113 6.58 -4.04 -5.09
CA ALA A 113 6.27 -4.14 -6.50
C ALA A 113 5.12 -5.12 -6.70
N ILE A 114 4.52 -5.10 -7.89
CA ILE A 114 3.46 -6.01 -8.29
C ILE A 114 3.89 -6.77 -9.53
N ARG A 115 3.66 -8.07 -9.56
CA ARG A 115 3.94 -8.92 -10.72
C ARG A 115 2.63 -9.34 -11.37
N GLN A 116 2.51 -9.15 -12.68
CA GLN A 116 1.41 -9.75 -13.45
C GLN A 116 1.67 -11.25 -13.61
N LYS A 117 0.75 -12.09 -13.13
CA LYS A 117 0.94 -13.55 -13.05
C LYS A 117 1.17 -14.18 -14.43
N ALA A 118 0.39 -13.76 -15.43
CA ALA A 118 0.43 -14.36 -16.77
C ALA A 118 1.74 -14.10 -17.53
N THR A 119 2.35 -12.92 -17.34
CA THR A 119 3.48 -12.46 -18.17
C THR A 119 4.78 -12.36 -17.40
N GLY A 120 4.73 -12.37 -16.06
CA GLY A 120 5.86 -12.10 -15.20
C GLY A 120 6.31 -10.63 -15.17
N ILE A 121 5.61 -9.72 -15.86
CA ILE A 121 5.95 -8.29 -15.87
C ILE A 121 5.84 -7.74 -14.44
N VAL A 122 6.91 -7.11 -13.97
CA VAL A 122 6.99 -6.48 -12.64
C VAL A 122 6.86 -4.97 -12.76
N ILE A 123 6.05 -4.38 -11.88
CA ILE A 123 5.84 -2.93 -11.77
C ILE A 123 6.24 -2.51 -10.36
N ASP A 124 7.35 -1.79 -10.22
CA ASP A 124 7.77 -1.20 -8.94
C ASP A 124 6.80 -0.08 -8.55
N LEU A 125 6.37 -0.05 -7.28
CA LEU A 125 5.41 0.96 -6.81
C LEU A 125 5.96 2.39 -6.90
N ARG A 126 7.28 2.57 -6.82
CA ARG A 126 7.96 3.86 -6.99
C ARG A 126 7.91 4.31 -8.44
N ASP A 127 8.12 3.40 -9.40
CA ASP A 127 7.99 3.72 -10.82
C ASP A 127 6.54 4.01 -11.20
N LEU A 128 5.61 3.22 -10.66
CA LEU A 128 4.19 3.50 -10.78
C LEU A 128 3.82 4.89 -10.23
N ALA A 129 4.44 5.33 -9.13
CA ALA A 129 4.24 6.68 -8.58
C ALA A 129 4.80 7.80 -9.46
N ARG A 130 5.75 7.50 -10.37
CA ARG A 130 6.32 8.48 -11.31
C ARG A 130 5.38 8.79 -12.48
N ILE A 131 4.44 7.90 -12.80
CA ILE A 131 3.43 8.14 -13.84
C ILE A 131 2.44 9.21 -13.35
N LYS A 132 2.63 10.47 -13.77
CA LYS A 132 1.79 11.60 -13.33
C LYS A 132 0.53 11.77 -14.17
N TRP A 133 0.60 11.46 -15.47
CA TRP A 133 -0.50 11.69 -16.40
C TRP A 133 -1.43 10.48 -16.47
N LEU A 134 -2.74 10.75 -16.42
CA LEU A 134 -3.76 9.71 -16.50
C LEU A 134 -3.70 8.96 -17.84
N ARG A 135 -3.43 9.67 -18.95
CA ARG A 135 -3.25 9.06 -20.27
C ARG A 135 -2.12 8.03 -20.29
N ASP A 136 -0.98 8.36 -19.71
CA ASP A 136 0.19 7.48 -19.69
C ASP A 136 -0.07 6.26 -18.80
N PHE A 137 -0.83 6.45 -17.71
CA PHE A 137 -1.30 5.33 -16.89
C PHE A 137 -2.26 4.41 -17.66
N HIS A 138 -3.22 4.95 -18.40
CA HIS A 138 -4.11 4.14 -19.25
C HIS A 138 -3.35 3.39 -20.33
N ALA A 139 -2.38 4.02 -20.98
CA ALA A 139 -1.55 3.35 -21.98
C ALA A 139 -0.78 2.17 -21.36
N MET A 140 -0.26 2.32 -20.14
CA MET A 140 0.37 1.22 -19.40
C MET A 140 -0.63 0.09 -19.11
N CYS A 141 -1.84 0.40 -18.63
CA CYS A 141 -2.88 -0.61 -18.38
C CYS A 141 -3.23 -1.39 -19.65
N THR A 142 -3.51 -0.70 -20.75
CA THR A 142 -3.82 -1.33 -22.04
C THR A 142 -2.68 -2.24 -22.51
N HIS A 143 -1.43 -1.82 -22.33
CA HIS A 143 -0.28 -2.66 -22.67
C HIS A 143 -0.22 -3.94 -21.82
N LEU A 144 -0.48 -3.84 -20.51
CA LEU A 144 -0.50 -4.99 -19.61
C LEU A 144 -1.64 -5.97 -19.94
N GLU A 145 -2.81 -5.44 -20.29
CA GLU A 145 -3.98 -6.24 -20.70
C GLU A 145 -3.70 -6.99 -22.01
N GLN A 146 -3.15 -6.30 -23.03
CA GLN A 146 -2.75 -6.94 -24.28
C GLN A 146 -1.71 -8.04 -24.07
N LYS A 147 -0.69 -7.79 -23.24
CA LYS A 147 0.35 -8.80 -22.94
C LYS A 147 -0.23 -10.01 -22.21
N LYS A 148 -1.21 -9.80 -21.32
CA LYS A 148 -1.94 -10.90 -20.67
C LYS A 148 -2.70 -11.74 -21.68
N GLU A 149 -3.43 -11.11 -22.60
CA GLU A 149 -4.19 -11.80 -23.65
C GLU A 149 -3.27 -12.63 -24.55
N GLU A 150 -2.15 -12.05 -25.00
CA GLU A 150 -1.12 -12.74 -25.79
C GLU A 150 -0.56 -13.97 -25.05
N ALA A 151 -0.31 -13.85 -23.74
CA ALA A 151 0.24 -14.95 -22.93
C ALA A 151 -0.78 -16.06 -22.62
N VAL A 152 -2.07 -15.74 -22.53
CA VAL A 152 -3.15 -16.71 -22.30
C VAL A 152 -3.54 -17.45 -23.58
N ALA A 153 -3.34 -16.82 -24.74
CA ALA A 153 -3.62 -17.41 -26.04
C ALA A 153 -2.49 -18.34 -26.57
N ALA A 154 -1.30 -18.29 -25.97
CA ALA A 154 -0.13 -19.09 -26.32
C ALA A 154 -0.07 -20.41 -25.54
#